data_AF-A0A9E5K4B1-F1
#
_entry.id   AF-A0A9E5K4B1-F1
#
_cell.length_a   1.000
_cell.length_b   1.000
_cell.length_c   1.000
_cell.angle_alpha   90.00
_cell.angle_beta   90.00
_cell.angle_gamma   90.00
#
_symmetry.space_group_name_H-M   'P 1'
#
loop_
_entity.id
_entity.type
_entity.pdbx_description
1 polymer ?
#
loop_
_entity_poly.entity_id
_entity_poly.type
_entity_poly.pdbx_seq_one_letter_code
_entity_poly.pdbx_strand_id
1 'polypeptide(L)'
;MVLDHENTSKFGTIAKIASSFLFVLFFSNALVHADINISPEKAVLEGPESTQQILITRIDKKTGNRSDVSNLAKYAITDPKIIRIDSFGLIEPIAEGETLITVSHEGEQARINVKVVGLKNPRPVSFEQQIIPLLTKASCNSGGCHGKNEGQNGFKLSVFGFDPFADFQSLVMEGRGRRVFAASPENSLLVAKASARIPHGGGRKITEGSLPYKRLLRWIAEGMNYKSENTSTVVALEVQPSQFILEPNGSQQLRVTAINSKGERFCVTAEAEFESNAPTIAGVDRRGGIQAGDNPGEAAILVRYMGEVNVCRITIPRKGTPFTRPKENNFIDAHVWNKLSMLGIPPSDLANDATFMRRVYLDTIGTLPTALEARKFLENTATDKRTKLIDQLLERPEYADFWAMQWSDLLRVDRDAITAQGAIGMTRWLRGQFAENRPYDEMVKDILLAQGSTAAESPAAFYKALGTPEIISRSVSQLFLGVRIECAQC
;
A
#
# COMPACT_ATOMS: atom_id res chain seq x y z
N MET A 1 45.58 -67.89 -7.42
CA MET A 1 46.67 -68.87 -7.41
C MET A 1 47.84 -68.20 -6.69
N VAL A 2 48.09 -68.62 -5.44
CA VAL A 2 49.37 -68.58 -4.69
C VAL A 2 50.07 -67.20 -4.61
N LEU A 3 49.97 -66.46 -3.49
CA LEU A 3 50.91 -66.46 -2.33
C LEU A 3 52.31 -65.94 -2.76
N ASP A 4 53.10 -65.16 -2.02
CA ASP A 4 53.14 -64.88 -0.60
C ASP A 4 54.29 -63.91 -0.25
N HIS A 5 54.18 -63.32 0.95
CA HIS A 5 55.21 -63.13 2.00
C HIS A 5 56.56 -62.42 1.69
N GLU A 6 56.85 -61.30 2.38
CA GLU A 6 57.63 -61.19 3.67
C GLU A 6 59.10 -60.80 3.37
N ASN A 7 59.93 -60.22 4.24
CA ASN A 7 59.88 -59.85 5.65
C ASN A 7 61.03 -58.83 5.91
N THR A 8 60.86 -57.99 6.94
CA THR A 8 61.81 -57.54 8.01
C THR A 8 63.35 -57.47 7.78
N SER A 9 64.19 -56.61 8.40
CA SER A 9 64.20 -55.97 9.72
C SER A 9 65.34 -54.92 9.86
N LYS A 10 65.04 -53.81 10.57
CA LYS A 10 65.74 -53.14 11.71
C LYS A 10 67.29 -53.15 11.85
N PHE A 11 67.93 -51.98 12.12
CA PHE A 11 68.20 -51.41 13.47
C PHE A 11 69.11 -50.14 13.42
N GLY A 12 68.92 -49.20 14.37
CA GLY A 12 69.86 -48.09 14.71
C GLY A 12 69.22 -46.70 14.93
N THR A 13 68.51 -46.40 16.02
CA THR A 13 68.97 -45.80 17.31
C THR A 13 68.92 -44.25 17.41
N ILE A 14 67.88 -43.75 18.12
CA ILE A 14 67.80 -42.66 19.13
C ILE A 14 67.90 -41.16 18.73
N ALA A 15 66.70 -40.54 18.67
CA ALA A 15 66.18 -39.32 19.34
C ALA A 15 66.99 -38.00 19.44
N LYS A 16 66.42 -36.91 18.90
CA LYS A 16 65.66 -35.88 19.67
C LYS A 16 65.10 -34.74 18.78
N ILE A 17 63.82 -34.43 19.02
CA ILE A 17 63.09 -33.16 18.84
C ILE A 17 62.83 -32.70 17.38
N ALA A 18 61.63 -32.99 16.88
CA ALA A 18 61.06 -32.34 15.70
C ALA A 18 59.74 -31.67 16.07
N SER A 19 59.67 -30.34 15.86
CA SER A 19 58.46 -29.54 15.99
C SER A 19 57.45 -29.92 14.91
N SER A 20 56.24 -30.27 15.34
CA SER A 20 55.09 -30.52 14.48
C SER A 20 54.62 -29.23 13.80
N PHE A 21 54.72 -29.17 12.46
CA PHE A 21 53.97 -28.22 11.64
C PHE A 21 52.62 -28.85 11.30
N LEU A 22 51.56 -28.31 11.90
CA LEU A 22 50.17 -28.63 11.61
C LEU A 22 49.79 -27.94 10.29
N PHE A 23 49.50 -28.71 9.25
CA PHE A 23 48.93 -28.22 8.00
C PHE A 23 47.45 -27.85 8.25
N VAL A 24 47.17 -26.57 8.46
CA VAL A 24 45.78 -26.05 8.46
C VAL A 24 45.38 -25.79 7.01
N LEU A 25 44.56 -26.68 6.47
CA LEU A 25 43.79 -26.43 5.24
C LEU A 25 42.81 -25.29 5.50
N PHE A 26 43.18 -24.07 5.08
CA PHE A 26 42.23 -22.98 4.92
C PHE A 26 41.32 -23.30 3.74
N PHE A 27 40.14 -23.84 4.01
CA PHE A 27 39.01 -23.67 3.10
C PHE A 27 38.62 -22.18 3.14
N SER A 28 39.10 -21.40 2.17
CA SER A 28 38.52 -20.09 1.90
C SER A 28 37.11 -20.34 1.41
N ASN A 29 36.11 -20.18 2.29
CA ASN A 29 34.77 -19.88 1.84
C ASN A 29 34.86 -18.59 1.03
N ALA A 30 34.84 -18.71 -0.30
CA ALA A 30 34.60 -17.57 -1.16
C ALA A 30 33.26 -16.98 -0.72
N LEU A 31 33.32 -15.82 -0.06
CA LEU A 31 32.17 -14.99 0.23
C LEU A 31 31.48 -14.74 -1.12
N VAL A 32 30.33 -15.38 -1.32
CA VAL A 32 29.43 -15.05 -2.43
C VAL A 32 28.89 -13.68 -2.08
N HIS A 33 29.49 -12.63 -2.66
CA HIS A 33 29.12 -11.25 -2.38
C HIS A 33 27.72 -10.96 -2.94
N ALA A 34 26.84 -10.38 -2.13
CA ALA A 34 25.58 -9.79 -2.59
C ALA A 34 25.88 -8.63 -3.58
N ASP A 35 24.94 -8.23 -4.44
CA ASP A 35 25.07 -6.96 -5.19
C ASP A 35 24.22 -5.87 -4.52
N ILE A 36 24.66 -4.62 -4.59
CA ILE A 36 23.84 -3.46 -4.21
C ILE A 36 23.37 -2.71 -5.47
N ASN A 37 22.06 -2.44 -5.53
CA ASN A 37 21.45 -1.65 -6.59
C ASN A 37 21.01 -0.30 -6.04
N ILE A 38 21.36 0.77 -6.75
CA ILE A 38 20.90 2.14 -6.46
C ILE A 38 19.75 2.45 -7.41
N SER A 39 18.69 3.03 -6.88
CA SER A 39 17.62 3.61 -7.67
C SER A 39 17.34 5.03 -7.17
N PRO A 40 17.17 6.04 -8.04
CA PRO A 40 17.30 5.97 -9.49
C PRO A 40 18.79 5.91 -9.89
N GLU A 41 19.08 5.62 -11.15
CA GLU A 41 20.47 5.55 -11.66
C GLU A 41 21.11 6.95 -11.85
N LYS A 42 20.28 7.99 -11.90
CA LYS A 42 20.69 9.40 -12.00
C LYS A 42 19.70 10.29 -11.25
N ALA A 43 20.19 11.39 -10.70
CA ALA A 43 19.38 12.38 -9.99
C ALA A 43 19.57 13.78 -10.58
N VAL A 44 18.47 14.51 -10.75
CA VAL A 44 18.50 15.93 -11.12
C VAL A 44 17.67 16.69 -10.10
N LEU A 45 18.28 17.67 -9.45
CA LEU A 45 17.63 18.59 -8.52
C LEU A 45 17.47 19.95 -9.20
N GLU A 46 16.23 20.41 -9.31
CA GLU A 46 15.90 21.70 -9.94
C GLU A 46 15.34 22.66 -8.88
N GLY A 47 16.16 23.65 -8.51
CA GLY A 47 15.79 24.71 -7.56
C GLY A 47 16.09 24.42 -6.09
N PRO A 48 16.00 25.44 -5.21
CA PRO A 48 16.61 25.44 -3.88
C PRO A 48 16.00 24.45 -2.88
N GLU A 49 14.69 24.20 -2.96
CA GLU A 49 14.00 23.28 -2.06
C GLU A 49 13.60 21.97 -2.74
N SER A 50 14.23 21.63 -3.87
CA SER A 50 14.02 20.33 -4.51
C SER A 50 14.70 19.20 -3.72
N THR A 51 14.17 17.98 -3.82
CA THR A 51 14.76 16.81 -3.15
C THR A 51 14.75 15.59 -4.07
N GLN A 52 15.64 14.65 -3.80
CA GLN A 52 15.62 13.33 -4.44
C GLN A 52 15.87 12.24 -3.40
N GLN A 53 14.91 11.33 -3.23
CA GLN A 53 15.13 10.11 -2.45
C GLN A 53 15.83 9.06 -3.32
N ILE A 54 16.91 8.47 -2.82
CA ILE A 54 17.52 7.28 -3.41
C ILE A 54 17.25 6.06 -2.54
N LEU A 55 17.15 4.89 -3.17
CA LEU A 55 16.94 3.60 -2.52
C LEU A 55 18.12 2.69 -2.84
N ILE A 56 18.65 2.04 -1.81
CA ILE A 56 19.76 1.10 -1.90
C ILE A 56 19.23 -0.28 -1.56
N THR A 57 19.10 -1.14 -2.57
CA THR A 57 18.59 -2.51 -2.41
C THR A 57 19.74 -3.49 -2.51
N ARG A 58 19.97 -4.26 -1.44
CA ARG A 58 20.85 -5.43 -1.50
C ARG A 58 20.09 -6.61 -2.09
N ILE A 59 20.71 -7.33 -3.02
CA ILE A 59 20.18 -8.55 -3.61
C ILE A 59 21.09 -9.71 -3.23
N ASP A 60 20.55 -10.67 -2.47
CA ASP A 60 21.25 -11.91 -2.16
C ASP A 60 21.34 -12.79 -3.41
N LYS A 61 22.55 -13.05 -3.91
CA LYS A 61 22.77 -13.79 -5.16
C LYS A 61 22.33 -15.25 -5.11
N LYS A 62 22.20 -15.86 -3.93
CA LYS A 62 21.83 -17.27 -3.78
C LYS A 62 20.32 -17.45 -3.76
N THR A 63 19.63 -16.55 -3.06
CA THR A 63 18.19 -16.64 -2.82
C THR A 63 17.38 -15.71 -3.71
N GLY A 64 18.01 -14.68 -4.29
CA GLY A 64 17.33 -13.58 -4.99
C GLY A 64 16.61 -12.60 -4.06
N ASN A 65 16.70 -12.81 -2.74
CA ASN A 65 16.01 -11.98 -1.75
C ASN A 65 16.51 -10.54 -1.79
N ARG A 66 15.58 -9.61 -1.68
CA ARG A 66 15.85 -8.17 -1.70
C ARG A 66 15.66 -7.60 -0.30
N SER A 67 16.62 -6.80 0.15
CA SER A 67 16.52 -6.07 1.42
C SER A 67 16.95 -4.64 1.22
N ASP A 68 16.18 -3.69 1.76
CA ASP A 68 16.61 -2.30 1.81
C ASP A 68 17.76 -2.12 2.79
N VAL A 69 18.80 -1.43 2.33
CA VAL A 69 19.99 -1.08 3.11
C VAL A 69 20.27 0.42 3.03
N SER A 70 19.30 1.24 2.60
CA SER A 70 19.45 2.70 2.44
C SER A 70 19.93 3.37 3.72
N ASN A 71 19.39 2.99 4.88
CA ASN A 71 19.82 3.53 6.18
C ASN A 71 21.06 2.86 6.78
N LEU A 72 21.57 1.80 6.16
CA LEU A 72 22.76 1.05 6.58
C LEU A 72 23.97 1.29 5.67
N ALA A 73 23.76 1.90 4.51
CA ALA A 73 24.80 2.21 3.55
C ALA A 73 25.59 3.45 3.97
N LYS A 74 26.85 3.51 3.54
CA LYS A 74 27.71 4.70 3.70
C LYS A 74 27.70 5.49 2.40
N TYR A 75 27.48 6.79 2.52
CA TYR A 75 27.44 7.73 1.40
C TYR A 75 28.69 8.61 1.40
N ALA A 76 29.44 8.59 0.30
CA ALA A 76 30.57 9.48 0.06
C ALA A 76 30.28 10.37 -1.16
N ILE A 77 30.45 11.67 -1.01
CA ILE A 77 30.19 12.67 -2.06
C ILE A 77 31.53 13.17 -2.58
N THR A 78 31.75 13.13 -3.90
CA THR A 78 32.99 13.62 -4.51
C THR A 78 33.17 15.13 -4.29
N ASP A 79 32.15 15.93 -4.59
CA ASP A 79 32.11 17.35 -4.24
C ASP A 79 30.94 17.64 -3.29
N PRO A 80 31.19 17.73 -1.96
CA PRO A 80 30.16 18.00 -0.96
C PRO A 80 29.68 19.47 -0.94
N LYS A 81 30.23 20.35 -1.80
CA LYS A 81 29.74 21.73 -1.93
C LYS A 81 28.51 21.82 -2.84
N ILE A 82 28.22 20.78 -3.62
CA ILE A 82 27.11 20.74 -4.59
C ILE A 82 25.82 20.21 -3.97
N ILE A 83 25.90 19.18 -3.12
CA ILE A 83 24.73 18.56 -2.47
C ILE A 83 25.02 18.16 -1.02
N ARG A 84 23.94 17.93 -0.28
CA ARG A 84 23.93 17.14 0.96
C ARG A 84 23.12 15.86 0.73
N ILE A 85 23.49 14.77 1.41
CA ILE A 85 22.68 13.57 1.55
C ILE A 85 22.56 13.20 3.02
N ASP A 86 21.37 12.83 3.48
CA ASP A 86 21.17 12.33 4.84
C ASP A 86 21.40 10.82 4.96
N SER A 87 21.34 10.28 6.18
CA SER A 87 21.55 8.85 6.42
C SER A 87 20.46 7.95 5.82
N PHE A 88 19.34 8.50 5.36
CA PHE A 88 18.22 7.75 4.79
C PHE A 88 18.22 7.82 3.25
N GLY A 89 19.18 8.52 2.64
CA GLY A 89 19.29 8.65 1.19
C GLY A 89 18.51 9.83 0.59
N LEU A 90 18.10 10.81 1.39
CA LEU A 90 17.47 12.03 0.87
C LEU A 90 18.55 13.04 0.45
N ILE A 91 18.56 13.41 -0.84
CA ILE A 91 19.48 14.38 -1.42
C ILE A 91 18.85 15.77 -1.44
N GLU A 92 19.62 16.78 -1.05
CA GLU A 92 19.27 18.21 -1.09
C GLU A 92 20.36 19.02 -1.82
N PRO A 93 19.99 20.08 -2.56
CA PRO A 93 20.95 20.92 -3.27
C PRO A 93 21.65 21.92 -2.34
N ILE A 94 22.92 22.22 -2.64
CA ILE A 94 23.71 23.29 -1.99
C ILE A 94 24.16 24.32 -3.03
N ALA A 95 24.72 23.87 -4.16
CA ALA A 95 25.20 24.73 -5.25
C ALA A 95 24.95 24.08 -6.62
N GLU A 96 24.86 24.89 -7.69
CA GLU A 96 24.74 24.36 -9.06
C GLU A 96 26.01 23.65 -9.47
N GLY A 97 25.86 22.51 -10.15
CA GLY A 97 26.98 21.70 -10.61
C GLY A 97 26.62 20.24 -10.77
N GLU A 98 27.63 19.42 -11.01
CA GLU A 98 27.51 17.97 -11.09
C GLU A 98 28.46 17.35 -10.07
N THR A 99 28.02 16.27 -9.43
CA THR A 99 28.82 15.53 -8.45
C THR A 99 28.39 14.07 -8.44
N LEU A 100 29.19 13.24 -7.78
CA LEU A 100 28.99 11.81 -7.73
C LEU A 100 28.79 11.38 -6.28
N ILE A 101 27.78 10.57 -6.04
CA ILE A 101 27.64 9.84 -4.77
C ILE A 101 28.15 8.42 -4.99
N THR A 102 29.11 8.01 -4.17
CA THR A 102 29.51 6.61 -4.04
C THR A 102 28.85 6.03 -2.80
N VAL A 103 28.05 4.99 -3.00
CA VAL A 103 27.38 4.25 -1.92
C VAL A 103 28.16 2.97 -1.67
N SER A 104 28.40 2.65 -0.40
CA SER A 104 29.06 1.39 -0.02
C SER A 104 28.33 0.68 1.11
N HIS A 105 28.24 -0.64 1.00
CA HIS A 105 27.64 -1.51 2.03
C HIS A 105 28.23 -2.92 1.90
N GLU A 106 28.68 -3.52 3.01
CA GLU A 106 29.23 -4.89 3.06
C GLU A 106 30.33 -5.19 2.01
N GLY A 107 31.17 -4.19 1.66
CA GLY A 107 32.26 -4.34 0.70
C GLY A 107 31.88 -4.03 -0.76
N GLU A 108 30.58 -3.96 -1.05
CA GLU A 108 30.07 -3.59 -2.37
C GLU A 108 29.97 -2.07 -2.54
N GLN A 109 30.04 -1.63 -3.80
CA GLN A 109 29.92 -0.23 -4.17
C GLN A 109 29.03 -0.03 -5.38
N ALA A 110 28.25 1.04 -5.34
CA ALA A 110 27.53 1.56 -6.49
C ALA A 110 27.60 3.08 -6.50
N ARG A 111 27.34 3.68 -7.67
CA ARG A 111 27.53 5.12 -7.87
C ARG A 111 26.33 5.73 -8.58
N ILE A 112 26.03 6.98 -8.25
CA ILE A 112 24.97 7.77 -8.87
C ILE A 112 25.47 9.17 -9.20
N ASN A 113 25.23 9.60 -10.44
CA ASN A 113 25.47 10.98 -10.87
C ASN A 113 24.33 11.88 -10.40
N VAL A 114 24.69 13.01 -9.80
CA VAL A 114 23.74 14.02 -9.31
C VAL A 114 24.05 15.35 -9.96
N LYS A 115 23.03 15.97 -10.56
CA LYS A 115 23.11 17.28 -11.17
C LYS A 115 22.18 18.25 -10.46
N VAL A 116 22.69 19.44 -10.14
CA VAL A 116 21.93 20.52 -9.51
C VAL A 116 21.87 21.71 -10.47
N VAL A 117 20.65 22.18 -10.74
CA VAL A 117 20.38 23.31 -11.65
C VAL A 117 19.34 24.27 -11.06
N GLY A 118 19.31 25.50 -11.57
CA GLY A 118 18.23 26.46 -11.26
C GLY A 118 18.28 27.03 -9.85
N LEU A 119 19.46 27.13 -9.22
CA LEU A 119 19.61 27.82 -7.93
C LEU A 119 19.90 29.32 -8.10
N LYS A 120 20.57 29.72 -9.18
CA LYS A 120 20.90 31.15 -9.42
C LYS A 120 19.67 31.97 -9.78
N ASN A 121 18.80 31.41 -10.61
CA ASN A 121 17.55 32.02 -11.04
C ASN A 121 16.41 31.01 -10.82
N PRO A 122 16.01 30.79 -9.57
CA PRO A 122 15.03 29.76 -9.27
C PRO A 122 13.64 30.18 -9.73
N ARG A 123 12.85 29.23 -10.24
CA ARG A 123 11.46 29.48 -10.63
C ARG A 123 10.64 29.94 -9.42
N PRO A 124 9.78 30.96 -9.53
CA PRO A 124 8.95 31.41 -8.41
C PRO A 124 8.13 30.26 -7.81
N VAL A 125 7.99 30.27 -6.49
CA VAL A 125 7.23 29.26 -5.76
C VAL A 125 5.75 29.43 -6.07
N SER A 126 5.09 28.37 -6.53
CA SER A 126 3.64 28.37 -6.75
C SER A 126 2.89 27.96 -5.50
N PHE A 127 1.87 28.72 -5.12
CA PHE A 127 0.96 28.34 -4.04
C PHE A 127 0.30 26.98 -4.33
N GLU A 128 -0.31 26.87 -5.52
CA GLU A 128 -1.05 25.68 -5.95
C GLU A 128 -0.15 24.43 -5.97
N GLN A 129 1.04 24.51 -6.54
CA GLN A 129 1.89 23.32 -6.74
C GLN A 129 2.82 23.00 -5.58
N GLN A 130 3.16 23.97 -4.73
CA GLN A 130 4.26 23.82 -3.76
C GLN A 130 3.89 24.22 -2.33
N ILE A 131 2.88 25.07 -2.12
CA ILE A 131 2.41 25.45 -0.78
C ILE A 131 1.25 24.58 -0.32
N ILE A 132 0.27 24.29 -1.18
CA ILE A 132 -0.82 23.34 -0.87
C ILE A 132 -0.28 21.98 -0.38
N PRO A 133 0.63 21.28 -1.08
CA PRO A 133 1.10 19.98 -0.60
C PRO A 133 1.90 20.10 0.70
N LEU A 134 2.58 21.23 0.91
CA LEU A 134 3.26 21.53 2.18
C LEU A 134 2.26 21.69 3.33
N LEU A 135 1.17 22.45 3.14
CA LEU A 135 0.12 22.63 4.14
C LEU A 135 -0.57 21.30 4.45
N THR A 136 -0.78 20.49 3.42
CA THR A 136 -1.40 19.15 3.53
C THR A 136 -0.50 18.20 4.30
N LYS A 137 0.77 18.09 3.93
CA LYS A 137 1.77 17.31 4.67
C LYS A 137 1.88 17.74 6.12
N ALA A 138 1.79 19.04 6.40
CA ALA A 138 1.77 19.61 7.75
C ALA A 138 0.44 19.42 8.50
N SER A 139 -0.56 18.80 7.86
CA SER A 139 -1.93 18.56 8.32
C SER A 139 -2.69 19.83 8.67
N CYS A 140 -2.28 20.99 8.13
CA CYS A 140 -2.89 22.29 8.39
C CYS A 140 -4.32 22.38 7.84
N ASN A 141 -4.55 21.84 6.65
CA ASN A 141 -5.83 21.80 5.94
C ASN A 141 -6.56 20.44 6.12
N SER A 142 -6.22 19.68 7.17
CA SER A 142 -6.97 18.47 7.52
C SER A 142 -8.33 18.81 8.17
N GLY A 143 -9.29 17.89 8.13
CA GLY A 143 -10.61 18.07 8.75
C GLY A 143 -10.59 18.31 10.26
N GLY A 144 -9.50 17.94 10.94
CA GLY A 144 -9.29 18.23 12.37
C GLY A 144 -8.66 19.61 12.66
N CYS A 145 -8.24 20.36 11.65
CA CYS A 145 -7.57 21.65 11.77
C CYS A 145 -8.34 22.73 10.97
N HIS A 146 -7.66 23.47 10.08
CA HIS A 146 -8.28 24.54 9.29
C HIS A 146 -9.13 24.01 8.13
N GLY A 147 -9.00 22.72 7.78
CA GLY A 147 -9.83 22.02 6.79
C GLY A 147 -11.21 21.60 7.32
N LYS A 148 -11.53 21.88 8.59
CA LYS A 148 -12.86 21.64 9.15
C LYS A 148 -13.90 22.53 8.44
N ASN A 149 -15.15 22.07 8.35
CA ASN A 149 -16.21 22.79 7.65
C ASN A 149 -16.40 24.25 8.12
N GLU A 150 -16.30 24.52 9.43
CA GLU A 150 -16.38 25.89 9.96
C GLU A 150 -15.04 26.64 9.98
N GLY A 151 -13.94 25.98 9.62
CA GLY A 151 -12.57 26.46 9.85
C GLY A 151 -12.22 26.51 11.34
N GLN A 152 -11.19 27.29 11.69
CA GLN A 152 -10.75 27.53 13.06
C GLN A 152 -10.46 29.00 13.28
N ASN A 153 -11.13 29.62 14.25
CA ASN A 153 -10.94 31.03 14.63
C ASN A 153 -11.02 32.01 13.43
N GLY A 154 -11.99 31.81 12.54
CA GLY A 154 -12.17 32.64 11.35
C GLY A 154 -11.09 32.44 10.28
N PHE A 155 -10.37 31.30 10.30
CA PHE A 155 -9.46 30.88 9.24
C PHE A 155 -9.83 29.48 8.75
N LYS A 156 -10.27 29.41 7.49
CA LYS A 156 -10.72 28.17 6.84
C LYS A 156 -9.84 27.87 5.63
N LEU A 157 -9.47 26.60 5.51
CA LEU A 157 -8.90 26.02 4.29
C LEU A 157 -9.86 24.94 3.80
N SER A 158 -9.81 24.62 2.52
CA SER A 158 -10.44 23.48 1.89
C SER A 158 -9.80 22.19 2.44
N VAL A 159 -10.61 21.15 2.64
CA VAL A 159 -10.10 19.89 3.18
C VAL A 159 -9.10 19.29 2.19
N PHE A 160 -7.90 18.99 2.68
CA PHE A 160 -6.77 18.46 1.87
C PHE A 160 -6.36 19.32 0.67
N GLY A 161 -6.73 20.61 0.63
CA GLY A 161 -6.36 21.50 -0.47
C GLY A 161 -7.20 21.31 -1.73
N PHE A 162 -8.42 20.78 -1.60
CA PHE A 162 -9.34 20.54 -2.72
C PHE A 162 -9.70 21.80 -3.53
N ASP A 163 -9.70 22.98 -2.90
CA ASP A 163 -9.88 24.28 -3.57
C ASP A 163 -8.67 25.19 -3.30
N PRO A 164 -7.59 25.08 -4.11
CA PRO A 164 -6.39 25.90 -3.94
C PRO A 164 -6.65 27.40 -4.06
N PHE A 165 -7.66 27.82 -4.83
CA PHE A 165 -7.93 29.24 -5.02
C PHE A 165 -8.59 29.86 -3.78
N ALA A 166 -9.60 29.17 -3.22
CA ALA A 166 -10.20 29.58 -1.96
C ALA A 166 -9.16 29.60 -0.81
N ASP A 167 -8.28 28.60 -0.77
CA ASP A 167 -7.19 28.54 0.21
C ASP A 167 -6.23 29.71 0.08
N PHE A 168 -5.88 30.08 -1.15
CA PHE A 168 -5.04 31.23 -1.43
C PHE A 168 -5.72 32.52 -0.94
N GLN A 169 -6.99 32.73 -1.26
CA GLN A 169 -7.74 33.92 -0.83
C GLN A 169 -7.84 34.01 0.69
N SER A 170 -8.16 32.89 1.36
CA SER A 170 -8.23 32.80 2.81
C SER A 170 -6.90 33.12 3.49
N LEU A 171 -5.80 32.64 2.91
CA LEU A 171 -4.48 32.80 3.50
C LEU A 171 -3.84 34.16 3.17
N VAL A 172 -4.07 34.72 1.98
CA VAL A 172 -3.41 35.95 1.50
C VAL A 172 -4.29 37.20 1.66
N MET A 173 -5.60 37.10 1.45
CA MET A 173 -6.49 38.27 1.33
C MET A 173 -7.35 38.50 2.58
N GLU A 174 -7.92 37.44 3.14
CA GLU A 174 -8.81 37.56 4.29
C GLU A 174 -8.13 38.14 5.53
N GLY A 175 -8.94 38.70 6.44
CA GLY A 175 -8.42 39.37 7.63
C GLY A 175 -7.52 40.58 7.30
N ARG A 176 -7.73 41.20 6.13
CA ARG A 176 -6.92 42.31 5.60
C ARG A 176 -5.45 41.94 5.40
N GLY A 177 -5.18 40.71 4.94
CA GLY A 177 -3.82 40.23 4.66
C GLY A 177 -2.95 39.96 5.89
N ARG A 178 -3.52 39.95 7.11
CA ARG A 178 -2.77 39.81 8.37
C ARG A 178 -1.94 38.52 8.53
N ARG A 179 -2.11 37.53 7.65
CA ARG A 179 -1.54 36.18 7.79
C ARG A 179 -0.16 36.06 7.14
N VAL A 180 0.10 36.84 6.09
CA VAL A 180 1.35 36.85 5.31
C VAL A 180 1.87 38.28 5.18
N PHE A 181 3.17 38.46 5.34
CA PHE A 181 3.80 39.78 5.31
C PHE A 181 5.09 39.74 4.47
N ALA A 182 4.99 40.11 3.20
CA ALA A 182 6.07 40.01 2.22
C ALA A 182 7.33 40.81 2.60
N ALA A 183 7.16 41.97 3.26
CA ALA A 183 8.28 42.81 3.68
C ALA A 183 9.10 42.23 4.85
N SER A 184 8.53 41.28 5.60
CA SER A 184 9.25 40.51 6.62
C SER A 184 8.62 39.11 6.72
N PRO A 185 8.96 38.21 5.78
CA PRO A 185 8.36 36.89 5.66
C PRO A 185 8.39 36.09 6.95
N GLU A 186 9.51 36.16 7.68
CA GLU A 186 9.70 35.51 8.97
C GLU A 186 8.74 35.99 10.05
N ASN A 187 8.22 37.21 9.96
CA ASN A 187 7.25 37.75 10.91
C ASN A 187 5.79 37.54 10.48
N SER A 188 5.56 36.85 9.35
CA SER A 188 4.23 36.43 8.94
C SER A 188 3.57 35.55 10.00
N LEU A 189 2.31 35.87 10.35
CA LEU A 189 1.55 35.10 11.35
C LEU A 189 1.46 33.62 11.00
N LEU A 190 1.31 33.30 9.71
CA LEU A 190 1.33 31.92 9.18
C LEU A 190 2.60 31.18 9.59
N VAL A 191 3.77 31.78 9.36
CA VAL A 191 5.07 31.18 9.66
C VAL A 191 5.25 31.05 11.17
N ALA A 192 4.92 32.10 11.94
CA ALA A 192 5.06 32.10 13.39
C ALA A 192 4.16 31.05 14.08
N LYS A 193 2.91 30.86 13.60
CA LYS A 193 2.00 29.81 14.09
C LYS A 193 2.49 28.41 13.66
N ALA A 194 2.89 28.25 12.40
CA ALA A 194 3.34 26.96 11.89
C ALA A 194 4.61 26.46 12.59
N SER A 195 5.55 27.36 12.93
CA SER A 195 6.76 27.03 13.67
C SER A 195 6.62 27.02 15.19
N ALA A 196 5.43 27.38 15.70
CA ALA A 196 5.14 27.54 17.11
C ALA A 196 6.04 28.58 17.84
N ARG A 197 6.56 29.57 17.11
CA ARG A 197 7.15 30.79 17.72
C ARG A 197 6.13 31.58 18.53
N ILE A 198 4.85 31.44 18.15
CA ILE A 198 3.72 31.90 18.96
C ILE A 198 2.78 30.73 19.21
N PRO A 199 2.03 30.72 20.35
CA PRO A 199 1.15 29.61 20.71
C PRO A 199 0.17 29.27 19.59
N HIS A 200 0.09 27.99 19.23
CA HIS A 200 -0.82 27.47 18.20
C HIS A 200 -1.46 26.18 18.71
N GLY A 201 -2.79 26.09 18.68
CA GLY A 201 -3.52 24.93 19.21
C GLY A 201 -3.17 23.61 18.52
N GLY A 202 -2.76 23.66 17.25
CA GLY A 202 -2.28 22.48 16.50
C GLY A 202 -0.82 22.09 16.79
N GLY A 203 -0.15 22.80 17.71
CA GLY A 203 1.27 22.64 18.00
C GLY A 203 2.19 23.11 16.86
N ARG A 204 3.45 22.71 16.94
CA ARG A 204 4.46 22.95 15.89
C ARG A 204 4.20 22.03 14.70
N LYS A 205 3.94 22.62 13.53
CA LYS A 205 3.68 21.91 12.27
C LYS A 205 4.87 21.89 11.32
N ILE A 206 5.68 22.95 11.34
CA ILE A 206 6.86 23.11 10.49
C ILE A 206 8.07 23.45 11.37
N THR A 207 9.17 22.74 11.22
CA THR A 207 10.41 23.02 11.96
C THR A 207 11.17 24.17 11.31
N GLU A 208 11.69 25.11 12.10
CA GLU A 208 12.50 26.22 11.57
C GLU A 208 13.76 25.72 10.88
N GLY A 209 14.14 26.40 9.79
CA GLY A 209 15.29 26.01 8.96
C GLY A 209 15.08 24.76 8.09
N SER A 210 13.97 24.03 8.24
CA SER A 210 13.62 22.91 7.36
C SER A 210 13.32 23.37 5.92
N LEU A 211 13.36 22.46 4.94
CA LEU A 211 12.99 22.78 3.56
C LEU A 211 11.57 23.35 3.42
N PRO A 212 10.52 22.78 4.07
CA PRO A 212 9.20 23.40 4.08
C PRO A 212 9.20 24.83 4.64
N TYR A 213 9.96 25.10 5.71
CA TYR A 213 10.08 26.43 6.28
C TYR A 213 10.69 27.42 5.28
N LYS A 214 11.81 27.05 4.63
CA LYS A 214 12.48 27.86 3.61
C LYS A 214 11.58 28.13 2.42
N ARG A 215 10.90 27.11 1.91
CA ARG A 215 9.93 27.21 0.79
C ARG A 215 8.80 28.18 1.12
N LEU A 216 8.25 28.10 2.34
CA LEU A 216 7.18 29.00 2.78
C LEU A 216 7.65 30.45 2.88
N LEU A 217 8.83 30.69 3.45
CA LEU A 217 9.42 32.04 3.51
C LEU A 217 9.68 32.60 2.12
N ARG A 218 10.24 31.78 1.23
CA ARG A 218 10.55 32.16 -0.15
C ARG A 218 9.29 32.54 -0.92
N TRP A 219 8.22 31.75 -0.81
CA TRP A 219 6.93 32.07 -1.42
C TRP A 219 6.37 33.41 -0.95
N ILE A 220 6.47 33.71 0.36
CA ILE A 220 6.03 35.00 0.91
C ILE A 220 6.94 36.15 0.41
N ALA A 221 8.25 35.94 0.38
CA ALA A 221 9.23 36.93 -0.09
C ALA A 221 9.05 37.27 -1.58
N GLU A 222 8.65 36.28 -2.39
CA GLU A 222 8.39 36.44 -3.83
C GLU A 222 7.01 37.05 -4.14
N GLY A 223 6.27 37.52 -3.12
CA GLY A 223 4.99 38.18 -3.31
C GLY A 223 3.77 37.25 -3.34
N MET A 224 3.90 36.03 -2.80
CA MET A 224 2.83 35.05 -2.68
C MET A 224 2.21 34.67 -4.04
N ASN A 225 3.03 34.18 -4.97
CA ASN A 225 2.53 33.78 -6.29
C ASN A 225 1.51 32.63 -6.20
N TYR A 226 0.36 32.77 -6.88
CA TYR A 226 -0.65 31.71 -6.92
C TYR A 226 -0.23 30.56 -7.86
N LYS A 227 0.07 30.89 -9.13
CA LYS A 227 0.50 29.95 -10.18
C LYS A 227 1.87 30.33 -10.74
N SER A 228 2.58 29.34 -11.29
CA SER A 228 3.78 29.56 -12.11
C SER A 228 3.38 29.64 -13.60
N GLU A 229 4.18 30.31 -14.44
CA GLU A 229 3.86 30.54 -15.87
C GLU A 229 3.78 29.27 -16.75
N ASN A 230 4.01 28.08 -16.17
CA ASN A 230 4.08 26.80 -16.89
C ASN A 230 3.39 25.66 -16.12
N THR A 231 2.14 25.87 -15.71
CA THR A 231 1.43 24.89 -14.88
C THR A 231 1.20 23.57 -15.61
N SER A 232 1.72 22.50 -15.01
CA SER A 232 1.36 21.11 -15.30
C SER A 232 0.76 20.54 -14.02
N THR A 233 -0.36 19.84 -14.15
CA THR A 233 -1.05 19.21 -13.02
C THR A 233 -0.43 17.84 -12.77
N VAL A 234 -0.37 17.40 -11.52
CA VAL A 234 -0.02 16.01 -11.21
C VAL A 234 -1.19 15.13 -11.66
N VAL A 235 -0.90 14.03 -12.33
CA VAL A 235 -1.91 13.10 -12.87
C VAL A 235 -1.69 11.65 -12.42
N ALA A 236 -0.55 11.35 -11.80
CA ALA A 236 -0.26 10.04 -11.24
C ALA A 236 0.87 10.12 -10.21
N LEU A 237 0.91 9.13 -9.32
CA LEU A 237 2.04 8.84 -8.44
C LEU A 237 2.61 7.47 -8.76
N GLU A 238 3.92 7.33 -8.65
CA GLU A 238 4.61 6.04 -8.59
C GLU A 238 5.26 5.88 -7.22
N VAL A 239 4.98 4.74 -6.58
CA VAL A 239 5.55 4.38 -5.28
C VAL A 239 6.49 3.20 -5.49
N GLN A 240 7.73 3.34 -5.02
CA GLN A 240 8.75 2.32 -5.16
C GLN A 240 9.38 1.98 -3.81
N PRO A 241 9.49 0.68 -3.47
CA PRO A 241 8.78 -0.45 -4.10
C PRO A 241 7.25 -0.33 -3.96
N SER A 242 6.49 -0.89 -4.90
CA SER A 242 5.01 -0.93 -4.83
C SER A 242 4.47 -2.12 -4.03
N GLN A 243 5.25 -3.19 -3.94
CA GLN A 243 4.99 -4.33 -3.07
C GLN A 243 6.30 -5.03 -2.69
N PHE A 244 6.38 -5.55 -1.46
CA PHE A 244 7.52 -6.30 -0.98
C PHE A 244 7.20 -7.13 0.27
N ILE A 245 8.10 -8.06 0.59
CA ILE A 245 8.06 -8.89 1.78
C ILE A 245 9.08 -8.36 2.78
N LEU A 246 8.69 -8.23 4.05
CA LEU A 246 9.61 -7.92 5.15
C LEU A 246 9.71 -9.10 6.11
N GLU A 247 10.92 -9.29 6.63
CA GLU A 247 11.11 -10.04 7.86
C GLU A 247 10.54 -9.24 9.06
N PRO A 248 10.11 -9.92 10.15
CA PRO A 248 9.77 -9.25 11.39
C PRO A 248 10.89 -8.30 11.84
N ASN A 249 10.52 -7.10 12.28
CA ASN A 249 11.45 -5.99 12.60
C ASN A 249 12.30 -5.45 11.44
N GLY A 250 12.07 -5.91 10.21
CA GLY A 250 12.67 -5.34 9.01
C GLY A 250 12.21 -3.90 8.76
N SER A 251 12.97 -3.17 7.94
CA SER A 251 12.65 -1.80 7.55
C SER A 251 12.74 -1.62 6.04
N GLN A 252 12.00 -0.65 5.51
CA GLN A 252 12.01 -0.29 4.10
C GLN A 252 11.75 1.20 3.92
N GLN A 253 12.62 1.89 3.20
CA GLN A 253 12.42 3.24 2.71
C GLN A 253 11.58 3.21 1.42
N LEU A 254 10.57 4.06 1.34
CA LEU A 254 9.82 4.32 0.11
C LEU A 254 10.40 5.52 -0.63
N ARG A 255 10.24 5.49 -1.96
CA ARG A 255 10.30 6.67 -2.82
C ARG A 255 8.95 6.91 -3.49
N VAL A 256 8.55 8.17 -3.55
CA VAL A 256 7.36 8.63 -4.28
C VAL A 256 7.79 9.56 -5.40
N THR A 257 7.33 9.26 -6.62
CA THR A 257 7.57 10.08 -7.81
C THR A 257 6.23 10.57 -8.34
N ALA A 258 6.07 11.88 -8.48
CA ALA A 258 4.92 12.46 -9.16
C ALA A 258 5.16 12.50 -10.66
N ILE A 259 4.09 12.26 -11.42
CA ILE A 259 4.05 12.41 -12.87
C ILE A 259 3.06 13.52 -13.18
N ASN A 260 3.48 14.52 -13.94
CA ASN A 260 2.59 15.60 -14.35
C ASN A 260 1.93 15.33 -15.73
N SER A 261 0.99 16.19 -16.11
CA SER A 261 0.25 16.11 -17.37
C SER A 261 1.12 16.21 -18.63
N LYS A 262 2.39 16.62 -18.50
CA LYS A 262 3.39 16.64 -19.57
C LYS A 262 4.26 15.36 -19.59
N GLY A 263 4.03 14.42 -18.68
CA GLY A 263 4.80 13.18 -18.52
C GLY A 263 6.12 13.37 -17.77
N GLU A 264 6.40 14.55 -17.24
CA GLU A 264 7.62 14.82 -16.48
C GLU A 264 7.54 14.16 -15.10
N ARG A 265 8.68 13.63 -14.64
CA ARG A 265 8.81 12.86 -13.40
C ARG A 265 9.68 13.60 -12.41
N PHE A 266 9.20 13.77 -11.18
CA PHE A 266 9.96 14.41 -10.12
C PHE A 266 9.68 13.75 -8.78
N CYS A 267 10.71 13.66 -7.93
CA CYS A 267 10.61 13.06 -6.61
C CYS A 267 9.79 13.98 -5.69
N VAL A 268 8.80 13.40 -5.01
CA VAL A 268 7.92 14.08 -4.04
C VAL A 268 7.87 13.35 -2.70
N THR A 269 8.82 12.45 -2.43
CA THR A 269 8.86 11.66 -1.18
C THR A 269 8.80 12.54 0.08
N ALA A 270 9.48 13.68 0.08
CA ALA A 270 9.50 14.58 1.23
C ALA A 270 8.14 15.28 1.46
N GLU A 271 7.38 15.49 0.39
CA GLU A 271 6.08 16.16 0.39
C GLU A 271 4.88 15.21 0.48
N ALA A 272 5.02 13.97 0.01
CA ALA A 272 3.95 12.98 -0.03
C ALA A 272 3.54 12.54 1.38
N GLU A 273 2.25 12.34 1.63
CA GLU A 273 1.73 11.81 2.89
C GLU A 273 1.72 10.28 2.89
N PHE A 274 1.92 9.70 4.07
CA PHE A 274 1.97 8.25 4.27
C PHE A 274 1.07 7.86 5.44
N GLU A 275 0.27 6.81 5.27
CA GLU A 275 -0.63 6.29 6.30
C GLU A 275 -0.70 4.76 6.20
N SER A 276 -0.59 4.06 7.32
CA SER A 276 -0.76 2.60 7.37
C SER A 276 -2.18 2.23 7.81
N ASN A 277 -2.82 1.31 7.10
CA ASN A 277 -4.10 0.74 7.54
C ASN A 277 -3.96 -0.28 8.69
N ALA A 278 -2.75 -0.77 8.94
CA ALA A 278 -2.44 -1.73 10.00
C ALA A 278 -1.08 -1.41 10.65
N PRO A 279 -0.99 -0.33 11.47
CA PRO A 279 0.29 0.13 12.04
C PRO A 279 1.00 -0.89 12.94
N THR A 280 0.27 -1.85 13.51
CA THR A 280 0.83 -2.93 14.34
C THR A 280 1.51 -4.03 13.52
N ILE A 281 1.22 -4.12 12.22
CA ILE A 281 1.89 -5.01 11.27
C ILE A 281 3.04 -4.25 10.61
N ALA A 282 2.76 -3.08 10.03
CA ALA A 282 3.79 -2.20 9.49
C ALA A 282 3.45 -0.73 9.74
N GLY A 283 4.28 -0.05 10.53
CA GLY A 283 4.21 1.40 10.72
C GLY A 283 4.94 2.14 9.60
N VAL A 284 4.55 3.38 9.32
CA VAL A 284 5.24 4.27 8.39
C VAL A 284 5.46 5.64 9.04
N ASP A 285 6.67 6.18 8.91
CA ASP A 285 7.00 7.51 9.39
C ASP A 285 6.69 8.60 8.34
N ARG A 286 6.84 9.87 8.74
CA ARG A 286 6.58 11.01 7.85
C ARG A 286 7.56 11.13 6.69
N ARG A 287 8.64 10.35 6.63
CA ARG A 287 9.61 10.34 5.53
C ARG A 287 9.38 9.17 4.57
N GLY A 288 8.36 8.34 4.81
CA GLY A 288 8.13 7.12 4.05
C GLY A 288 9.03 5.96 4.47
N GLY A 289 9.62 6.03 5.68
CA GLY A 289 10.33 4.91 6.29
C GLY A 289 9.34 3.96 6.96
N ILE A 290 9.29 2.72 6.48
CA ILE A 290 8.44 1.65 6.99
C ILE A 290 9.22 0.83 8.01
N GLN A 291 8.55 0.50 9.12
CA GLN A 291 9.04 -0.42 10.15
C GLN A 291 8.03 -1.55 10.32
N ALA A 292 8.46 -2.79 10.07
CA ALA A 292 7.69 -3.97 10.38
C ALA A 292 7.61 -4.17 11.91
N GLY A 293 6.44 -4.58 12.38
CA GLY A 293 6.25 -5.12 13.72
C GLY A 293 6.63 -6.60 13.80
N ASP A 294 6.27 -7.22 14.93
CA ASP A 294 6.50 -8.64 15.19
C ASP A 294 5.38 -9.55 14.65
N ASN A 295 4.20 -8.98 14.38
CA ASN A 295 3.03 -9.74 13.98
C ASN A 295 3.06 -10.05 12.48
N PRO A 296 2.91 -11.33 12.08
CA PRO A 296 2.69 -11.70 10.69
C PRO A 296 1.39 -11.09 10.16
N GLY A 297 1.35 -10.81 8.87
CA GLY A 297 0.16 -10.32 8.20
C GLY A 297 0.49 -9.40 7.03
N GLU A 298 -0.47 -8.57 6.66
CA GLU A 298 -0.31 -7.59 5.59
C GLU A 298 -0.75 -6.20 6.01
N ALA A 299 -0.05 -5.22 5.46
CA ALA A 299 -0.40 -3.82 5.59
C ALA A 299 -0.38 -3.15 4.22
N ALA A 300 -1.26 -2.18 4.05
CA ALA A 300 -1.25 -1.24 2.94
C ALA A 300 -0.82 0.13 3.47
N ILE A 301 0.22 0.69 2.86
CA ILE A 301 0.64 2.07 3.07
C ILE A 301 0.00 2.91 1.98
N LEU A 302 -0.96 3.72 2.37
CA LEU A 302 -1.58 4.73 1.55
C LEU A 302 -0.61 5.90 1.36
N VAL A 303 -0.39 6.29 0.11
CA VAL A 303 0.47 7.41 -0.28
C VAL A 303 -0.38 8.45 -0.99
N ARG A 304 -0.32 9.70 -0.54
CA ARG A 304 -1.09 10.80 -1.15
C ARG A 304 -0.21 11.99 -1.48
N TYR A 305 -0.47 12.64 -2.61
CA TYR A 305 0.16 13.91 -2.97
C TYR A 305 -0.68 14.60 -4.04
N MET A 306 -1.09 15.86 -3.77
CA MET A 306 -1.84 16.69 -4.73
C MET A 306 -3.13 16.04 -5.26
N GLY A 307 -3.92 15.41 -4.38
CA GLY A 307 -5.16 14.71 -4.75
C GLY A 307 -4.96 13.31 -5.33
N GLU A 308 -3.75 13.00 -5.82
CA GLU A 308 -3.42 11.66 -6.31
C GLU A 308 -3.12 10.71 -5.16
N VAL A 309 -3.51 9.45 -5.35
CA VAL A 309 -3.39 8.38 -4.36
C VAL A 309 -2.74 7.15 -5.00
N ASN A 310 -1.82 6.53 -4.27
CA ASN A 310 -1.28 5.22 -4.61
C ASN A 310 -1.05 4.40 -3.33
N VAL A 311 -0.81 3.10 -3.46
CA VAL A 311 -0.68 2.18 -2.32
C VAL A 311 0.56 1.31 -2.48
N CYS A 312 1.32 1.18 -1.39
CA CYS A 312 2.35 0.18 -1.26
C CYS A 312 1.86 -0.98 -0.39
N ARG A 313 2.05 -2.23 -0.83
CA ARG A 313 1.65 -3.44 -0.08
C ARG A 313 2.84 -4.12 0.58
N ILE A 314 2.70 -4.45 1.85
CA ILE A 314 3.75 -5.12 2.63
C ILE A 314 3.18 -6.42 3.18
N THR A 315 3.96 -7.48 3.05
CA THR A 315 3.64 -8.78 3.64
C THR A 315 4.74 -9.18 4.62
N ILE A 316 4.34 -9.57 5.84
CA ILE A 316 5.20 -10.18 6.84
C ILE A 316 4.77 -11.63 6.99
N PRO A 317 5.52 -12.61 6.47
CA PRO A 317 5.13 -14.00 6.49
C PRO A 317 5.26 -14.58 7.90
N ARG A 318 4.42 -15.56 8.21
CA ARG A 318 4.56 -16.37 9.41
C ARG A 318 5.76 -17.30 9.25
N LYS A 319 6.63 -17.34 10.27
CA LYS A 319 7.78 -18.25 10.32
C LYS A 319 7.40 -19.63 10.84
N GLY A 320 8.15 -20.64 10.41
CA GLY A 320 8.26 -21.92 11.12
C GLY A 320 7.38 -23.06 10.63
N THR A 321 6.58 -22.90 9.56
CA THR A 321 5.85 -24.03 8.97
C THR A 321 6.10 -24.12 7.47
N PRO A 322 6.65 -25.24 6.97
CA PRO A 322 6.79 -25.47 5.54
C PRO A 322 5.42 -25.41 4.85
N PHE A 323 5.31 -24.59 3.80
CA PHE A 323 4.13 -24.57 2.95
C PHE A 323 4.23 -25.73 1.95
N THR A 324 3.32 -26.70 2.04
CA THR A 324 3.15 -27.72 1.01
C THR A 324 1.95 -27.32 0.15
N ARG A 325 2.19 -27.02 -1.13
CA ARG A 325 1.13 -26.59 -2.05
C ARG A 325 0.16 -27.76 -2.31
N PRO A 326 -1.14 -27.63 -1.97
CA PRO A 326 -2.12 -28.64 -2.30
C PRO A 326 -2.37 -28.70 -3.81
N LYS A 327 -3.04 -29.77 -4.25
CA LYS A 327 -3.54 -29.85 -5.63
C LYS A 327 -4.54 -28.72 -5.89
N GLU A 328 -4.42 -28.08 -7.04
CA GLU A 328 -5.41 -27.13 -7.57
C GLU A 328 -6.51 -27.90 -8.31
N ASN A 329 -7.77 -27.67 -7.94
CA ASN A 329 -8.94 -28.26 -8.59
C ASN A 329 -9.67 -27.25 -9.48
N ASN A 330 -9.46 -25.96 -9.25
CA ASN A 330 -10.02 -24.86 -10.04
C ASN A 330 -9.10 -23.63 -9.95
N PHE A 331 -9.45 -22.55 -10.66
CA PHE A 331 -8.66 -21.33 -10.70
C PHE A 331 -8.63 -20.55 -9.37
N ILE A 332 -9.63 -20.73 -8.49
CA ILE A 332 -9.70 -20.09 -7.17
C ILE A 332 -8.61 -20.66 -6.26
N ASP A 333 -8.40 -21.98 -6.30
CA ASP A 333 -7.37 -22.67 -5.53
C ASP A 333 -5.98 -22.04 -5.77
N ALA A 334 -5.65 -21.71 -7.03
CA ALA A 334 -4.39 -21.06 -7.37
C ALA A 334 -4.20 -19.72 -6.64
N HIS A 335 -5.24 -18.89 -6.58
CA HIS A 335 -5.22 -17.61 -5.86
C HIS A 335 -5.06 -17.82 -4.34
N VAL A 336 -5.80 -18.77 -3.77
CA VAL A 336 -5.74 -19.09 -2.33
C VAL A 336 -4.35 -19.64 -1.95
N TRP A 337 -3.81 -20.60 -2.71
CA TRP A 337 -2.50 -21.20 -2.45
C TRP A 337 -1.36 -20.20 -2.61
N ASN A 338 -1.42 -19.34 -3.63
CA ASN A 338 -0.44 -18.25 -3.77
C ASN A 338 -0.45 -17.33 -2.55
N LYS A 339 -1.64 -16.97 -2.06
CA LYS A 339 -1.78 -16.09 -0.90
C LYS A 339 -1.27 -16.74 0.39
N LEU A 340 -1.67 -17.98 0.67
CA LEU A 340 -1.24 -18.71 1.85
C LEU A 340 0.27 -18.96 1.84
N SER A 341 0.84 -19.31 0.68
CA SER A 341 2.29 -19.46 0.51
C SER A 341 3.03 -18.17 0.82
N MET A 342 2.55 -17.03 0.28
CA MET A 342 3.15 -15.71 0.52
C MET A 342 3.10 -15.33 2.01
N LEU A 343 2.04 -15.71 2.71
CA LEU A 343 1.87 -15.44 4.14
C LEU A 343 2.55 -16.46 5.05
N GLY A 344 3.15 -17.53 4.51
CA GLY A 344 3.70 -18.63 5.31
C GLY A 344 2.62 -19.36 6.13
N ILE A 345 1.37 -19.38 5.65
CA ILE A 345 0.26 -20.04 6.32
C ILE A 345 0.06 -21.42 5.69
N PRO A 346 0.22 -22.53 6.43
CA PRO A 346 -0.07 -23.86 5.89
C PRO A 346 -1.57 -23.98 5.61
N PRO A 347 -1.98 -24.61 4.49
CA PRO A 347 -3.36 -25.00 4.26
C PRO A 347 -3.86 -25.90 5.40
N SER A 348 -5.15 -25.80 5.72
CA SER A 348 -5.78 -26.76 6.64
C SER A 348 -5.89 -28.13 5.98
N ASP A 349 -5.83 -29.19 6.80
CA ASP A 349 -6.07 -30.55 6.32
C ASP A 349 -7.46 -30.68 5.71
N LEU A 350 -7.60 -31.67 4.81
CA LEU A 350 -8.89 -32.00 4.24
C LEU A 350 -9.86 -32.39 5.35
N ALA A 351 -11.01 -31.72 5.41
CA ALA A 351 -12.05 -32.07 6.38
C ALA A 351 -12.46 -33.53 6.22
N ASN A 352 -12.70 -34.23 7.33
CA ASN A 352 -13.30 -35.57 7.30
C ASN A 352 -14.72 -35.54 6.70
N ASP A 353 -15.22 -36.70 6.29
CA ASP A 353 -16.50 -36.80 5.57
C ASP A 353 -17.70 -36.28 6.35
N ALA A 354 -17.78 -36.54 7.67
CA ALA A 354 -18.89 -36.04 8.49
C ALA A 354 -18.90 -34.51 8.56
N THR A 355 -17.72 -33.90 8.71
CA THR A 355 -17.54 -32.44 8.77
C THR A 355 -17.82 -31.80 7.42
N PHE A 356 -17.29 -32.38 6.34
CA PHE A 356 -17.56 -31.95 4.97
C PHE A 356 -19.07 -31.98 4.68
N MET A 357 -19.73 -33.11 4.94
CA MET A 357 -21.16 -33.28 4.70
C MET A 357 -22.00 -32.22 5.42
N ARG A 358 -21.74 -32.01 6.72
CA ARG A 358 -22.49 -30.99 7.47
C ARG A 358 -22.28 -29.59 6.91
N ARG A 359 -21.04 -29.22 6.54
CA ARG A 359 -20.72 -27.91 5.97
C ARG A 359 -21.39 -27.72 4.61
N VAL A 360 -21.26 -28.68 3.70
CA VAL A 360 -21.82 -28.53 2.35
C VAL A 360 -23.35 -28.42 2.35
N TYR A 361 -24.06 -29.12 3.24
CA TYR A 361 -25.51 -28.97 3.37
C TYR A 361 -25.90 -27.55 3.83
N LEU A 362 -25.21 -27.03 4.86
CA LEU A 362 -25.50 -25.70 5.39
C LEU A 362 -25.11 -24.60 4.41
N ASP A 363 -23.93 -24.71 3.80
CA ASP A 363 -23.38 -23.68 2.92
C ASP A 363 -24.10 -23.67 1.56
N THR A 364 -24.63 -24.80 1.09
CA THR A 364 -25.28 -24.91 -0.23
C THR A 364 -26.78 -24.68 -0.16
N ILE A 365 -27.48 -25.29 0.82
CA ILE A 365 -28.94 -25.30 0.89
C ILE A 365 -29.51 -24.86 2.25
N GLY A 366 -28.68 -24.38 3.18
CA GLY A 366 -29.14 -23.82 4.46
C GLY A 366 -29.77 -24.80 5.45
N THR A 367 -29.67 -26.12 5.22
CA THR A 367 -30.29 -27.14 6.07
C THR A 367 -29.27 -28.14 6.62
N LEU A 368 -29.72 -29.04 7.50
CA LEU A 368 -28.92 -30.17 7.97
C LEU A 368 -29.31 -31.43 7.19
N PRO A 369 -28.36 -32.37 6.96
CA PRO A 369 -28.70 -33.67 6.40
C PRO A 369 -29.60 -34.44 7.36
N THR A 370 -30.56 -35.19 6.80
CA THR A 370 -31.33 -36.16 7.57
C THR A 370 -30.44 -37.32 8.04
N ALA A 371 -30.88 -38.05 9.06
CA ALA A 371 -30.16 -39.23 9.55
C ALA A 371 -29.99 -40.33 8.49
N LEU A 372 -30.87 -40.40 7.48
CA LEU A 372 -30.75 -41.35 6.38
C LEU A 372 -29.70 -40.90 5.35
N GLU A 373 -29.76 -39.64 4.92
CA GLU A 373 -28.77 -39.05 4.00
C GLU A 373 -27.36 -39.13 4.61
N ALA A 374 -27.24 -38.85 5.92
CA ALA A 374 -25.99 -38.93 6.65
C ALA A 374 -25.38 -40.34 6.61
N ARG A 375 -26.16 -41.36 6.96
CA ARG A 375 -25.70 -42.76 6.91
C ARG A 375 -25.29 -43.16 5.51
N LYS A 376 -26.14 -42.86 4.51
CA LYS A 376 -25.86 -43.16 3.10
C LYS A 376 -24.56 -42.55 2.61
N PHE A 377 -24.26 -41.30 2.96
CA PHE A 377 -23.03 -40.64 2.55
C PHE A 377 -21.78 -41.17 3.27
N LEU A 378 -21.91 -41.45 4.58
CA LEU A 378 -20.80 -41.94 5.39
C LEU A 378 -20.41 -43.38 5.05
N GLU A 379 -21.38 -44.22 4.67
CA GLU A 379 -21.16 -45.60 4.24
C GLU A 379 -20.68 -45.70 2.78
N ASN A 380 -20.86 -44.64 1.97
CA ASN A 380 -20.42 -44.62 0.58
C ASN A 380 -18.88 -44.54 0.49
N THR A 381 -18.27 -45.48 -0.23
CA THR A 381 -16.80 -45.58 -0.43
C THR A 381 -16.34 -45.07 -1.79
N ALA A 382 -17.24 -44.56 -2.64
CA ALA A 382 -16.88 -44.01 -3.94
C ALA A 382 -15.94 -42.79 -3.79
N THR A 383 -14.90 -42.74 -4.61
CA THR A 383 -13.87 -41.69 -4.59
C THR A 383 -14.41 -40.31 -4.99
N ASP A 384 -15.52 -40.28 -5.73
CA ASP A 384 -16.19 -39.06 -6.23
C ASP A 384 -17.44 -38.67 -5.44
N LYS A 385 -17.71 -39.32 -4.29
CA LYS A 385 -18.94 -39.11 -3.51
C LYS A 385 -19.18 -37.66 -3.09
N ARG A 386 -18.11 -36.89 -2.86
CA ARG A 386 -18.20 -35.47 -2.47
C ARG A 386 -18.72 -34.60 -3.61
N THR A 387 -18.18 -34.79 -4.82
CA THR A 387 -18.63 -34.10 -6.03
C THR A 387 -20.10 -34.44 -6.31
N LYS A 388 -20.44 -35.72 -6.30
CA LYS A 388 -21.84 -36.18 -6.50
C LYS A 388 -22.81 -35.60 -5.47
N LEU A 389 -22.38 -35.47 -4.21
CA LEU A 389 -23.22 -34.84 -3.18
C LEU A 389 -23.44 -33.35 -3.48
N ILE A 390 -22.40 -32.63 -3.91
CA ILE A 390 -22.51 -31.21 -4.29
C ILE A 390 -23.50 -31.07 -5.45
N ASP A 391 -23.34 -31.86 -6.52
CA ASP A 391 -24.24 -31.81 -7.68
C ASP A 391 -25.70 -32.07 -7.28
N GLN A 392 -25.94 -33.08 -6.43
CA GLN A 392 -27.27 -33.38 -5.90
C GLN A 392 -27.87 -32.24 -5.06
N LEU A 393 -27.05 -31.54 -4.28
CA LEU A 393 -27.51 -30.43 -3.45
C LEU A 393 -27.84 -29.19 -4.29
N LEU A 394 -27.10 -28.94 -5.38
CA LEU A 394 -27.37 -27.83 -6.29
C LEU A 394 -28.68 -28.01 -7.06
N GLU A 395 -29.10 -29.25 -7.31
CA GLU A 395 -30.37 -29.57 -7.98
C GLU A 395 -31.60 -29.50 -7.06
N ARG A 396 -31.39 -29.36 -5.74
CA ARG A 396 -32.48 -29.33 -4.76
C ARG A 396 -33.22 -27.99 -4.77
N PRO A 397 -34.56 -27.97 -4.59
CA PRO A 397 -35.32 -26.72 -4.52
C PRO A 397 -34.87 -25.82 -3.37
N GLU A 398 -34.35 -26.39 -2.28
CA GLU A 398 -33.81 -25.65 -1.15
C GLU A 398 -32.60 -24.77 -1.52
N TYR A 399 -31.85 -25.12 -2.57
CA TYR A 399 -30.79 -24.26 -3.09
C TYR A 399 -31.35 -22.90 -3.50
N ALA A 400 -32.41 -22.89 -4.31
CA ALA A 400 -33.04 -21.67 -4.79
C ALA A 400 -33.67 -20.87 -3.64
N ASP A 401 -34.29 -21.55 -2.67
CA ASP A 401 -34.88 -20.91 -1.49
C ASP A 401 -33.80 -20.24 -0.61
N PHE A 402 -32.71 -20.96 -0.34
CA PHE A 402 -31.63 -20.48 0.50
C PHE A 402 -30.90 -19.29 -0.11
N TRP A 403 -30.52 -19.37 -1.40
CA TRP A 403 -29.81 -18.28 -2.05
C TRP A 403 -30.69 -17.07 -2.35
N ALA A 404 -31.99 -17.26 -2.60
CA ALA A 404 -32.94 -16.14 -2.66
C ALA A 404 -32.99 -15.39 -1.33
N MET A 405 -32.99 -16.11 -0.19
CA MET A 405 -32.94 -15.47 1.13
C MET A 405 -31.63 -14.69 1.35
N GLN A 406 -30.47 -15.29 1.04
CA GLN A 406 -29.17 -14.61 1.17
C GLN A 406 -29.12 -13.33 0.31
N TRP A 407 -29.59 -13.41 -0.94
CA TRP A 407 -29.59 -12.27 -1.84
C TRP A 407 -30.64 -11.23 -1.50
N SER A 408 -31.76 -11.63 -0.92
CA SER A 408 -32.76 -10.69 -0.39
C SER A 408 -32.16 -9.80 0.70
N ASP A 409 -31.31 -10.34 1.58
CA ASP A 409 -30.60 -9.53 2.59
C ASP A 409 -29.62 -8.55 1.94
N LEU A 410 -28.78 -9.03 1.01
CA LEU A 410 -27.81 -8.20 0.29
C LEU A 410 -28.46 -7.06 -0.51
N LEU A 411 -29.59 -7.33 -1.15
CA LEU A 411 -30.36 -6.36 -1.94
C LEU A 411 -31.35 -5.55 -1.09
N ARG A 412 -31.38 -5.76 0.23
CA ARG A 412 -32.28 -5.08 1.18
C ARG A 412 -33.75 -5.19 0.77
N VAL A 413 -34.19 -6.41 0.48
CA VAL A 413 -35.59 -6.72 0.21
C VAL A 413 -36.38 -6.59 1.51
N ASP A 414 -36.75 -5.36 1.82
CA ASP A 414 -37.42 -4.97 3.05
C ASP A 414 -38.88 -4.62 2.77
N ARG A 415 -39.78 -5.24 3.53
CA ARG A 415 -41.23 -5.07 3.38
C ARG A 415 -41.66 -3.62 3.65
N ASP A 416 -41.03 -2.94 4.60
CA ASP A 416 -41.45 -1.62 5.07
C ASP A 416 -40.88 -0.52 4.16
N ALA A 417 -39.67 -0.71 3.63
CA ALA A 417 -39.07 0.17 2.64
C ALA A 417 -39.71 0.04 1.25
N ILE A 418 -40.11 -1.18 0.85
CA ILE A 418 -40.71 -1.46 -0.46
C ILE A 418 -42.24 -1.48 -0.37
N THR A 419 -42.79 -2.63 0.00
CA THR A 419 -44.19 -3.00 0.34
C THR A 419 -44.18 -4.52 0.57
N ALA A 420 -45.22 -5.07 1.23
CA ALA A 420 -45.36 -6.53 1.36
C ALA A 420 -45.40 -7.25 0.01
N GLN A 421 -46.18 -6.72 -0.94
CA GLN A 421 -46.30 -7.31 -2.28
C GLN A 421 -44.98 -7.25 -3.06
N GLY A 422 -44.29 -6.10 -3.03
CA GLY A 422 -43.00 -5.94 -3.72
C GLY A 422 -41.91 -6.83 -3.14
N ALA A 423 -41.85 -6.99 -1.80
CA ALA A 423 -40.91 -7.89 -1.16
C ALA A 423 -41.15 -9.36 -1.56
N ILE A 424 -42.40 -9.80 -1.61
CA ILE A 424 -42.77 -11.13 -2.12
C ILE A 424 -42.36 -11.26 -3.59
N GLY A 425 -42.67 -10.27 -4.41
CA GLY A 425 -42.37 -10.28 -5.85
C GLY A 425 -40.88 -10.40 -6.12
N MET A 426 -40.06 -9.56 -5.50
CA MET A 426 -38.61 -9.57 -5.66
C MET A 426 -37.98 -10.86 -5.11
N THR A 427 -38.48 -11.39 -3.99
CA THR A 427 -38.00 -12.68 -3.45
C THR A 427 -38.31 -13.85 -4.39
N ARG A 428 -39.50 -13.88 -4.99
CA ARG A 428 -39.86 -14.90 -5.99
C ARG A 428 -39.03 -14.79 -7.26
N TRP A 429 -38.79 -13.56 -7.72
CA TRP A 429 -37.90 -13.30 -8.85
C TRP A 429 -36.48 -13.84 -8.57
N LEU A 430 -35.90 -13.51 -7.40
CA LEU A 430 -34.59 -14.01 -6.98
C LEU A 430 -34.55 -15.54 -6.93
N ARG A 431 -35.57 -16.16 -6.33
CA ARG A 431 -35.71 -17.62 -6.30
C ARG A 431 -35.71 -18.21 -7.70
N GLY A 432 -36.41 -17.59 -8.65
CA GLY A 432 -36.39 -17.98 -10.06
C GLY A 432 -34.98 -17.92 -10.66
N GLN A 433 -34.21 -16.86 -10.38
CA GLN A 433 -32.84 -16.71 -10.89
C GLN A 433 -31.93 -17.87 -10.47
N PHE A 434 -32.02 -18.30 -9.21
CA PHE A 434 -31.23 -19.43 -8.70
C PHE A 434 -31.76 -20.79 -9.17
N ALA A 435 -33.08 -20.96 -9.25
CA ALA A 435 -33.70 -22.20 -9.72
C ALA A 435 -33.36 -22.48 -11.20
N GLU A 436 -33.25 -21.44 -12.01
CA GLU A 436 -32.89 -21.52 -13.44
C GLU A 436 -31.38 -21.51 -13.68
N ASN A 437 -30.57 -21.38 -12.61
CA ASN A 437 -29.11 -21.23 -12.68
C ASN A 437 -28.68 -20.15 -13.69
N ARG A 438 -29.34 -18.99 -13.62
CA ARG A 438 -29.09 -17.92 -14.58
C ARG A 438 -27.68 -17.33 -14.40
N PRO A 439 -26.97 -16.98 -15.49
CA PRO A 439 -25.68 -16.32 -15.39
C PRO A 439 -25.70 -15.05 -14.52
N TYR A 440 -24.68 -14.92 -13.68
CA TYR A 440 -24.57 -13.82 -12.71
C TYR A 440 -24.58 -12.45 -13.38
N ASP A 441 -23.86 -12.29 -14.49
CA ASP A 441 -23.77 -11.04 -15.24
C ASP A 441 -25.13 -10.59 -15.80
N GLU A 442 -25.96 -11.54 -16.24
CA GLU A 442 -27.31 -11.24 -16.69
C GLU A 442 -28.22 -10.82 -15.53
N MET A 443 -28.17 -11.54 -14.39
CA MET A 443 -28.93 -11.18 -13.19
C MET A 443 -28.57 -9.77 -12.70
N VAL A 444 -27.27 -9.45 -12.62
CA VAL A 444 -26.79 -8.13 -12.22
C VAL A 444 -27.24 -7.06 -13.22
N LYS A 445 -27.14 -7.33 -14.52
CA LYS A 445 -27.60 -6.40 -15.56
C LYS A 445 -29.08 -6.08 -15.41
N ASP A 446 -29.93 -7.06 -15.12
CA ASP A 446 -31.36 -6.83 -14.93
C ASP A 446 -31.66 -6.00 -13.68
N ILE A 447 -30.89 -6.17 -12.59
CA ILE A 447 -31.00 -5.32 -11.40
C ILE A 447 -30.62 -3.88 -11.72
N LEU A 448 -29.50 -3.68 -12.43
CA LEU A 448 -28.98 -2.35 -12.76
C LEU A 448 -29.82 -1.60 -13.80
N LEU A 449 -30.51 -2.33 -14.67
CA LEU A 449 -31.36 -1.78 -15.74
C LEU A 449 -32.85 -1.92 -15.42
N ALA A 450 -33.20 -2.21 -14.17
CA ALA A 450 -34.56 -2.52 -13.79
C ALA A 450 -35.54 -1.39 -14.14
N GLN A 451 -36.66 -1.75 -14.78
CA GLN A 451 -37.75 -0.86 -15.12
C GLN A 451 -39.10 -1.54 -14.80
N GLY A 452 -40.14 -0.73 -14.58
CA GLY A 452 -41.50 -1.22 -14.37
C GLY A 452 -41.97 -1.22 -12.92
N SER A 453 -42.92 -2.10 -12.61
CA SER A 453 -43.64 -2.09 -11.34
C SER A 453 -42.81 -2.67 -10.19
N THR A 454 -42.70 -1.92 -9.09
CA THR A 454 -42.08 -2.40 -7.84
C THR A 454 -42.90 -3.45 -7.09
N ALA A 455 -44.08 -3.81 -7.60
CA ALA A 455 -44.95 -4.85 -7.05
C ALA A 455 -44.99 -6.13 -7.90
N ALA A 456 -44.32 -6.13 -9.06
CA ALA A 456 -44.18 -7.31 -9.91
C ALA A 456 -43.06 -8.23 -9.41
N GLU A 457 -43.01 -9.45 -9.94
CA GLU A 457 -41.91 -10.39 -9.75
C GLU A 457 -40.69 -9.94 -10.58
N SER A 458 -40.03 -8.87 -10.13
CA SER A 458 -38.94 -8.19 -10.83
C SER A 458 -37.97 -7.52 -9.84
N PRO A 459 -36.75 -7.12 -10.27
CA PRO A 459 -35.81 -6.42 -9.41
C PRO A 459 -36.11 -4.91 -9.26
N ALA A 460 -37.19 -4.39 -9.86
CA ALA A 460 -37.51 -2.96 -9.86
C ALA A 460 -37.63 -2.35 -8.45
N ALA A 461 -37.98 -3.16 -7.45
CA ALA A 461 -38.06 -2.72 -6.06
C ALA A 461 -36.70 -2.37 -5.42
N PHE A 462 -35.58 -2.80 -6.00
CA PHE A 462 -34.23 -2.53 -5.50
C PHE A 462 -33.96 -1.04 -5.28
N TYR A 463 -34.28 -0.20 -6.28
CA TYR A 463 -34.06 1.25 -6.19
C TYR A 463 -34.96 1.93 -5.17
N LYS A 464 -36.17 1.39 -4.97
CA LYS A 464 -37.10 1.89 -3.95
C LYS A 464 -36.57 1.66 -2.53
N ALA A 465 -35.93 0.52 -2.29
CA ALA A 465 -35.34 0.21 -0.98
C ALA A 465 -34.17 1.12 -0.59
N LEU A 466 -33.45 1.69 -1.57
CA LEU A 466 -32.24 2.48 -1.35
C LEU A 466 -32.48 4.00 -1.32
N GLY A 467 -33.54 4.49 -1.98
CA GLY A 467 -34.06 5.85 -1.81
C GLY A 467 -33.29 6.96 -2.53
N THR A 468 -31.98 7.10 -2.31
CA THR A 468 -31.18 8.22 -2.86
C THR A 468 -30.03 7.77 -3.76
N PRO A 469 -29.61 8.58 -4.76
CA PRO A 469 -28.50 8.25 -5.65
C PRO A 469 -27.18 7.89 -4.93
N GLU A 470 -26.91 8.52 -3.79
CA GLU A 470 -25.70 8.30 -2.99
C GLU A 470 -25.70 6.91 -2.34
N ILE A 471 -26.84 6.50 -1.77
CA ILE A 471 -27.01 5.17 -1.18
C ILE A 471 -26.95 4.11 -2.26
N ILE A 472 -27.61 4.34 -3.40
CA ILE A 472 -27.60 3.45 -4.57
C ILE A 472 -26.16 3.22 -5.05
N SER A 473 -25.41 4.29 -5.30
CA SER A 473 -24.04 4.21 -5.82
C SER A 473 -23.12 3.42 -4.89
N ARG A 474 -23.19 3.68 -3.57
CA ARG A 474 -22.44 2.93 -2.56
C ARG A 474 -22.81 1.45 -2.55
N SER A 475 -24.11 1.14 -2.51
CA SER A 475 -24.59 -0.24 -2.45
C SER A 475 -24.23 -1.03 -3.70
N VAL A 476 -24.41 -0.46 -4.88
CA VAL A 476 -24.05 -1.08 -6.17
C VAL A 476 -22.55 -1.36 -6.24
N SER A 477 -21.72 -0.35 -5.91
CA SER A 477 -20.26 -0.49 -5.92
C SER A 477 -19.79 -1.57 -4.95
N GLN A 478 -20.35 -1.59 -3.74
CA GLN A 478 -19.94 -2.56 -2.73
C GLN A 478 -20.42 -3.98 -3.08
N LEU A 479 -21.66 -4.13 -3.51
CA LEU A 479 -22.27 -5.43 -3.75
C LEU A 479 -21.73 -6.12 -5.00
N PHE A 480 -21.60 -5.39 -6.11
CA PHE A 480 -21.27 -5.98 -7.41
C PHE A 480 -19.80 -5.81 -7.79
N LEU A 481 -19.12 -4.77 -7.29
CA LEU A 481 -17.71 -4.53 -7.60
C LEU A 481 -16.77 -4.88 -6.43
N GLY A 482 -17.32 -5.09 -5.23
CA GLY A 482 -16.52 -5.28 -4.02
C GLY A 482 -15.76 -4.01 -3.58
N VAL A 483 -16.15 -2.83 -4.08
CA VAL A 483 -15.47 -1.56 -3.82
C VAL A 483 -16.34 -0.67 -2.93
N ARG A 484 -15.79 -0.19 -1.82
CA ARG A 484 -16.47 0.78 -0.95
C ARG A 484 -16.14 2.20 -1.39
N ILE A 485 -17.10 2.89 -2.00
CA ILE A 485 -16.96 4.29 -2.44
C ILE A 485 -17.70 5.29 -1.53
N GLU A 486 -18.08 4.87 -0.32
CA GLU A 486 -18.80 5.74 0.63
C GLU A 486 -18.01 7.01 0.98
N CYS A 487 -16.68 6.93 0.97
CA CYS A 487 -15.81 8.09 1.19
C CYS A 487 -15.85 9.13 0.06
N ALA A 488 -16.45 8.82 -1.10
CA ALA A 488 -16.60 9.75 -2.23
C ALA A 488 -17.90 10.58 -2.16
N GLN A 489 -18.65 10.51 -1.05
CA GLN A 489 -19.87 11.30 -0.83
C GLN A 489 -19.60 12.75 -0.38
N CYS A 490 -18.42 13.00 0.20
CA CYS A 490 -17.94 14.32 0.59
C CYS A 490 -17.20 14.98 -0.57
#